data_AF-A0A257LLV0-F1
#
_entry.id   AF-A0A257LLV0-F1
#
_cell.length_a   1.000
_cell.length_b   1.000
_cell.length_c   1.000
_cell.angle_alpha   90.00
_cell.angle_beta   90.00
_cell.angle_gamma   90.00
#
_symmetry.space_group_name_H-M   'P 1'
#
loop_
_entity.id
_entity.type
_entity.pdbx_description
1 polymer ?
#
loop_
_entity_poly.entity_id
_entity_poly.type
_entity_poly.pdbx_seq_one_letter_code
_entity_poly.pdbx_strand_id
1 'polypeptide(L)'
;GALIIVIWNAIILHARWGGMIKQRGLMGMSIFGNIVTAWSWFGVNMLGVGLHSYGFMDAAFWWLIAFVARQLVVIALIALPPGVWRSKLAAPIAG
;
A
#
# COMPACT_ATOMS: atom_id res chain seq x y z
N GLY A 1 -5.78 -11.35 -9.41
CA GLY A 1 -5.04 -11.09 -8.16
C GLY A 1 -3.55 -10.95 -8.42
N ALA A 2 -2.82 -12.06 -8.58
CA ALA A 2 -1.35 -12.07 -8.64
C ALA A 2 -0.71 -11.07 -9.63
N LEU A 3 -1.27 -10.91 -10.83
CA LEU A 3 -0.75 -9.97 -11.83
C LEU A 3 -0.71 -8.51 -11.33
N ILE A 4 -1.72 -8.07 -10.59
CA ILE A 4 -1.79 -6.71 -10.03
C ILE A 4 -0.66 -6.47 -9.03
N ILE A 5 -0.32 -7.48 -8.22
CA ILE A 5 0.80 -7.41 -7.27
C ILE A 5 2.13 -7.29 -8.02
N VAL A 6 2.32 -8.07 -9.08
CA VAL A 6 3.54 -8.01 -9.90
C VAL A 6 3.68 -6.65 -10.58
N ILE A 7 2.60 -6.14 -11.18
CA ILE A 7 2.59 -4.81 -11.81
C ILE A 7 2.92 -3.71 -10.79
N TRP A 8 2.37 -3.79 -9.57
CA TRP A 8 2.66 -2.79 -8.54
C TRP A 8 4.14 -2.79 -8.13
N ASN A 9 4.74 -3.97 -7.98
CA ASN A 9 6.18 -4.08 -7.70
C ASN A 9 7.03 -3.53 -8.86
N ALA A 10 6.63 -3.77 -10.11
CA ALA A 10 7.30 -3.20 -11.28
C ALA A 10 7.20 -1.67 -11.31
N ILE A 11 6.05 -1.10 -10.94
CA ILE A 11 5.86 0.37 -10.83
C ILE A 11 6.78 0.95 -9.75
N ILE A 12 6.87 0.34 -8.57
CA ILE A 12 7.78 0.79 -7.51
C ILE A 12 9.22 0.81 -8.00
N LEU A 13 9.65 -0.27 -8.67
CA LEU A 13 11.00 -0.39 -9.21
C LEU A 13 11.25 0.68 -10.28
N HIS A 14 10.33 0.85 -11.22
CA HIS A 14 10.42 1.85 -12.29
C HIS A 14 10.48 3.28 -11.74
N ALA A 15 9.60 3.62 -10.80
CA ALA A 15 9.57 4.95 -10.19
C ALA A 15 10.84 5.24 -9.37
N ARG A 16 11.42 4.21 -8.74
CA ARG A 16 12.70 4.33 -8.01
C ARG A 16 13.89 4.49 -8.96
N TRP A 17 13.98 3.65 -9.99
CA TRP A 17 15.08 3.73 -10.97
C TRP A 17 14.98 4.98 -11.86
N GLY A 18 13.77 5.41 -12.19
CA GLY A 18 13.51 6.65 -12.92
C GLY A 18 13.71 7.93 -12.09
N GLY A 19 14.12 7.82 -10.82
CA GLY A 19 14.38 8.97 -9.95
C GLY A 19 13.15 9.77 -9.54
N MET A 20 11.94 9.33 -9.91
CA MET A 20 10.66 9.99 -9.63
C MET A 20 10.33 10.02 -8.14
N ILE A 21 10.82 9.02 -7.39
CA ILE A 21 10.60 8.88 -5.95
C ILE A 21 11.91 8.69 -5.19
N LYS A 22 12.02 9.37 -4.04
CA LYS A 22 13.10 9.19 -3.05
C LYS A 22 12.63 8.26 -1.92
N GLN A 23 13.37 8.18 -0.80
CA GLN A 23 13.04 7.29 0.33
C GLN A 23 11.60 7.41 0.84
N ARG A 24 11.08 8.63 1.02
CA ARG A 24 9.72 8.84 1.55
C ARG A 24 8.64 8.35 0.57
N GLY A 25 8.83 8.59 -0.72
CA GLY A 25 7.95 8.08 -1.77
C GLY A 25 8.00 6.56 -1.89
N LEU A 26 9.18 5.96 -1.73
CA LEU A 26 9.35 4.51 -1.70
C LEU A 26 8.57 3.87 -0.56
N MET A 27 8.67 4.43 0.64
CA MET A 27 7.92 3.97 1.82
C MET A 27 6.41 4.10 1.63
N GLY A 28 5.93 5.21 1.06
CA GLY A 28 4.50 5.38 0.77
C GLY A 28 3.97 4.33 -0.21
N MET A 29 4.71 4.06 -1.29
CA MET A 29 4.29 3.07 -2.28
C MET A 29 4.40 1.63 -1.79
N SER A 30 5.34 1.31 -0.90
CA SER A 30 5.41 -0.03 -0.30
C SER A 30 4.20 -0.30 0.62
N ILE A 31 3.77 0.71 1.38
CA ILE A 31 2.56 0.62 2.20
C ILE A 31 1.31 0.50 1.33
N PHE A 32 1.23 1.24 0.22
CA PHE A 32 0.15 1.04 -0.74
C PHE A 32 0.18 -0.36 -1.35
N GLY A 33 1.36 -0.97 -1.50
CA GLY A 33 1.50 -2.38 -1.89
C GLY A 33 0.74 -3.35 -0.99
N ASN A 34 0.61 -3.04 0.31
CA ASN A 34 -0.21 -3.86 1.23
C ASN A 34 -1.70 -3.81 0.87
N ILE A 35 -2.21 -2.64 0.45
CA ILE A 35 -3.58 -2.49 -0.05
C ILE A 35 -3.77 -3.34 -1.30
N VAL A 36 -2.82 -3.26 -2.23
CA VAL A 36 -2.85 -4.00 -3.50
C VAL A 36 -2.85 -5.52 -3.27
N THR A 37 -2.04 -6.02 -2.33
CA THR A 37 -2.00 -7.43 -1.95
C THR A 37 -3.31 -7.87 -1.30
N ALA A 38 -3.84 -7.09 -0.35
CA ALA A 38 -5.11 -7.40 0.30
C ALA A 38 -6.27 -7.42 -0.71
N TRP A 39 -6.35 -6.46 -1.62
CA TRP A 39 -7.35 -6.42 -2.69
C TRP A 39 -7.19 -7.60 -3.67
N SER A 40 -5.96 -7.96 -4.00
CA SER A 40 -5.65 -9.07 -4.90
C SER A 40 -6.02 -10.43 -4.35
N TRP A 41 -6.13 -10.57 -3.02
CA TRP A 41 -6.59 -11.76 -2.33
C TRP A 41 -8.08 -11.68 -2.01
N PHE A 42 -8.52 -10.71 -1.22
CA PHE A 42 -9.91 -10.62 -0.75
C PHE A 42 -10.88 -10.11 -1.83
N GLY A 43 -10.47 -9.13 -2.65
CA GLY A 43 -11.33 -8.54 -3.67
C GLY A 43 -11.74 -9.54 -4.76
N VAL A 44 -10.84 -10.41 -5.22
CA VAL A 44 -11.19 -11.49 -6.17
C VAL A 44 -12.05 -12.58 -5.54
N ASN A 45 -11.88 -12.86 -4.25
CA ASN A 45 -12.73 -13.81 -3.53
C ASN A 45 -14.16 -13.27 -3.35
N MET A 46 -14.34 -11.95 -3.29
CA MET A 46 -15.64 -11.29 -3.20
C MET A 46 -16.39 -11.12 -4.53
N LEU A 47 -15.73 -11.34 -5.68
CA LEU A 47 -16.38 -11.32 -7.00
C LEU A 47 -17.29 -12.55 -7.26
N GLY A 48 -17.41 -13.46 -6.29
CA GLY A 48 -18.32 -14.61 -6.37
C GLY A 48 -17.87 -15.75 -7.30
N VAL A 49 -16.69 -15.65 -7.91
CA VAL A 49 -16.10 -16.67 -8.81
C VAL A 49 -15.11 -17.59 -8.07
N GLY A 50 -14.84 -17.34 -6.79
CA GLY A 50 -14.04 -18.22 -5.92
C GLY A 50 -14.90 -19.33 -5.33
N LEU A 51 -14.33 -20.54 -5.17
CA LEU A 51 -14.97 -21.76 -4.63
C LEU A 51 -15.52 -21.63 -3.18
N HIS A 52 -15.61 -20.42 -2.61
CA HIS A 52 -15.89 -20.13 -1.20
C HIS A 52 -16.93 -19.00 -1.02
N SER A 53 -18.06 -19.08 -1.72
CA SER A 53 -19.25 -18.25 -1.42
C SER A 53 -20.04 -18.85 -0.24
N TYR A 54 -19.50 -18.80 0.97
CA TYR A 54 -20.25 -19.11 2.19
C TYR A 54 -20.41 -17.85 3.02
N GLY A 55 -21.59 -17.20 2.97
CA GLY A 55 -22.25 -16.39 4.02
C GLY A 55 -21.49 -15.32 4.85
N PHE A 56 -20.18 -15.16 4.70
CA PHE A 56 -19.29 -14.34 5.54
C PHE A 56 -18.66 -13.17 4.76
N MET A 57 -19.13 -12.90 3.54
CA MET A 57 -18.62 -11.81 2.70
C MET A 57 -18.81 -10.43 3.35
N ASP A 58 -19.91 -10.21 4.09
CA ASP A 58 -20.18 -8.91 4.71
C ASP A 58 -19.11 -8.54 5.74
N ALA A 59 -18.75 -9.46 6.64
CA ALA A 59 -17.72 -9.18 7.65
C ALA A 59 -16.35 -8.99 7.00
N ALA A 60 -15.96 -9.84 6.05
CA ALA A 60 -14.67 -9.74 5.37
C ALA A 60 -14.51 -8.42 4.58
N PHE A 61 -15.60 -7.91 4.00
CA PHE A 61 -15.61 -6.61 3.33
C PHE A 61 -15.32 -5.45 4.28
N TRP A 62 -16.00 -5.40 5.42
CA TRP A 62 -15.80 -4.35 6.42
C TRP A 62 -14.38 -4.35 6.96
N TRP A 63 -13.80 -5.53 7.20
CA TRP A 63 -12.39 -5.67 7.60
C TRP A 63 -11.42 -5.25 6.51
N LEU A 64 -11.70 -5.54 5.24
CA LEU A 64 -10.89 -5.09 4.11
C LEU A 64 -10.91 -3.55 4.00
N ILE A 65 -12.08 -2.92 4.09
CA ILE A 65 -12.21 -1.45 4.07
C ILE A 65 -11.48 -0.84 5.27
N ALA A 66 -11.67 -1.37 6.48
CA ALA A 66 -10.98 -0.88 7.67
C ALA A 66 -9.46 -0.99 7.53
N PHE A 67 -8.97 -2.08 6.94
CA PHE A 67 -7.55 -2.25 6.62
C PHE A 67 -7.06 -1.21 5.61
N VAL A 68 -7.77 -1.02 4.50
CA VAL A 68 -7.42 -0.01 3.49
C VAL A 68 -7.40 1.39 4.10
N ALA A 69 -8.42 1.75 4.89
CA ALA A 69 -8.50 3.02 5.58
C ALA A 69 -7.28 3.25 6.50
N ARG A 70 -6.89 2.23 7.29
CA ARG A 70 -5.67 2.28 8.10
C ARG A 70 -4.42 2.54 7.26
N GLN A 71 -4.24 1.83 6.15
CA GLN A 71 -3.07 2.03 5.28
C GLN A 71 -3.04 3.45 4.69
N LEU A 72 -4.20 3.98 4.27
CA LEU A 72 -4.31 5.35 3.76
C LEU A 72 -3.96 6.40 4.82
N VAL A 73 -4.37 6.20 6.08
CA VAL A 73 -3.96 7.07 7.19
C VAL A 73 -2.44 7.07 7.34
N VAL A 74 -1.79 5.90 7.27
CA VAL A 74 -0.32 5.82 7.36
C VAL A 74 0.36 6.51 6.17
N ILE A 75 -0.18 6.37 4.95
CA ILE A 75 0.33 7.07 3.76
C ILE A 75 0.18 8.59 3.91
N ALA A 76 -0.96 9.06 4.42
CA ALA A 76 -1.20 10.48 4.69
C ALA A 76 -0.19 11.03 5.71
N LEU A 77 0.15 10.26 6.74
CA LEU A 77 1.22 10.62 7.67
C LEU A 77 2.57 10.74 6.95
N ILE A 78 2.92 9.81 6.06
CA ILE A 78 4.17 9.88 5.28
C ILE A 78 4.23 11.15 4.43
N ALA A 79 3.10 11.63 3.90
CA ALA A 79 2.99 12.84 3.11
C ALA A 79 3.18 14.13 3.93
N LEU A 80 3.09 14.09 5.28
CA LEU A 80 3.28 15.28 6.11
C LEU A 80 4.69 15.88 5.94
N PRO A 81 4.83 17.21 5.86
CA PRO A 81 6.12 17.84 5.68
C PRO A 81 7.09 17.53 6.83
N PRO A 82 8.41 17.45 6.58
CA PRO A 82 9.42 17.13 7.59
C PRO A 82 9.35 17.99 8.86
N GLY A 83 8.91 19.25 8.73
CA GLY A 83 8.83 20.20 9.86
C GLY A 83 7.76 19.85 10.91
N VAL A 84 6.82 18.95 10.60
CA VAL A 84 5.80 18.47 11.56
C VAL A 84 6.36 17.34 12.43
N TRP A 85 7.44 16.69 11.98
CA TRP A 85 8.04 15.57 12.68
C TRP A 85 9.00 16.07 13.77
N ARG A 86 8.76 15.65 15.01
CA ARG A 86 9.62 15.96 16.17
C ARG A 86 11.05 15.45 16.00
N SER A 87 11.24 14.36 15.25
CA SER A 87 12.57 13.92 14.84
C SER A 87 13.05 14.77 13.66
N LYS A 88 14.05 15.61 13.87
CA LYS A 88 14.82 16.17 12.74
C LYS A 88 15.41 14.98 11.99
N LEU A 89 15.02 14.78 10.73
CA LEU A 89 15.68 13.81 9.86
C LEU A 89 17.17 14.11 9.90
N ALA A 90 17.97 13.16 10.41
CA ALA A 90 19.42 13.28 10.34
C ALA A 90 19.79 13.59 8.88
N ALA A 91 20.61 14.61 8.68
CA ALA A 91 21.07 14.97 7.35
C ALA A 91 21.63 13.71 6.66
N PRO A 92 21.35 13.50 5.36
CA PRO A 92 21.94 12.38 4.65
C PRO A 92 23.47 12.51 4.81
N ILE A 93 24.11 11.47 5.34
CA ILE A 93 25.57 11.33 5.25
C ILE A 93 25.92 11.39 3.78
N ALA A 94 26.47 12.52 3.35
CA ALA A 94 27.00 12.70 2.01
C ALA A 94 28.10 11.66 1.80
N GLY A 95 27.89 10.77 0.83
CA GLY A 95 28.92 9.90 0.26
C GLY A 95 29.14 10.30 -1.18
#